data_AF-A0A2X2JIU9-F1
#
_entry.id   AF-A0A2X2JIU9-F1
#
_cell.length_a   1.000
_cell.length_b   1.000
_cell.length_c   1.000
_cell.angle_alpha   90.00
_cell.angle_beta   90.00
_cell.angle_gamma   90.00
#
_symmetry.space_group_name_H-M   'P 1'
#
loop_
_entity.id
_entity.type
_entity.pdbx_description
1 polymer ?
#
loop_
_entity_poly.entity_id
_entity_poly.type
_entity_poly.pdbx_seq_one_letter_code
_entity_poly.pdbx_strand_id
1 'polypeptide(L)' 'MNTPKIDLSSLNIEQDFLDRSNILGMNTLEDIMNVNLPELRKDKNFNYIWYSDLLLLLERAGLLDEFEKRKL' A
#
# COMPACT_ATOMS: atom_id res chain seq x y z
N MET A 1 -9.31 8.09 13.09
CA MET A 1 -7.91 8.54 12.97
C MET A 1 -7.73 9.09 11.57
N ASN A 2 -7.05 10.24 11.41
CA ASN A 2 -6.70 10.75 10.09
C ASN A 2 -5.44 10.01 9.62
N THR A 3 -5.57 9.14 8.62
CA THR A 3 -4.41 8.51 8.00
C THR A 3 -3.57 9.60 7.32
N PRO A 4 -2.24 9.63 7.53
CA PRO A 4 -1.42 10.69 6.99
C PRO A 4 -1.31 10.59 5.46
N LYS A 5 -1.44 11.73 4.78
CA LYS A 5 -1.25 11.92 3.33
C LYS A 5 0.22 11.96 2.94
N ILE A 6 0.99 10.98 3.40
CA ILE A 6 2.41 10.87 3.08
C ILE A 6 2.54 10.26 1.70
N ASP A 7 3.27 10.95 0.83
CA ASP A 7 3.64 10.47 -0.50
C ASP A 7 4.63 9.30 -0.38
N LEU A 8 4.36 8.20 -1.08
CA LEU A 8 5.23 7.04 -1.07
C LEU A 8 6.62 7.33 -1.63
N SER A 9 6.74 8.25 -2.58
CA SER A 9 8.03 8.66 -3.15
C SER A 9 8.93 9.39 -2.16
N SER A 10 8.35 9.92 -1.07
CA SER A 10 9.11 10.53 0.02
C SER A 10 9.72 9.50 0.98
N LEU A 11 9.30 8.24 0.87
CA LEU A 11 9.83 7.12 1.66
C LEU A 11 10.99 6.48 0.88
N ASN A 12 12.03 6.05 1.59
CA ASN A 12 13.19 5.37 1.00
C ASN A 12 12.83 3.93 0.57
N ILE A 13 12.06 3.80 -0.50
CA ILE A 13 11.51 2.55 -1.06
C ILE A 13 12.07 2.33 -2.46
N GLU A 14 12.16 1.07 -2.88
CA GLU A 14 12.59 0.70 -4.22
C GLU A 14 11.66 1.25 -5.31
N GLN A 15 12.26 1.68 -6.43
CA GLN A 15 11.55 2.28 -7.55
C GLN A 15 10.50 1.34 -8.15
N ASP A 16 10.78 0.04 -8.25
CA ASP A 16 9.86 -0.97 -8.79
C ASP A 16 8.55 -1.04 -7.97
N PHE A 17 8.63 -0.84 -6.66
CA PHE A 17 7.47 -0.77 -5.79
C PHE A 17 6.66 0.51 -6.04
N LEU A 18 7.35 1.66 -6.18
CA LEU A 18 6.70 2.95 -6.46
C LEU A 18 5.99 2.91 -7.81
N ASP A 19 6.64 2.43 -8.86
CA ASP A 19 6.07 2.33 -10.20
C ASP A 19 4.81 1.46 -10.21
N ARG A 20 4.85 0.33 -9.50
CA ARG A 20 3.68 -0.55 -9.39
C ARG A 20 2.57 0.05 -8.54
N SER A 21 2.91 0.73 -7.45
CA SER A 21 1.93 1.43 -6.61
C SER A 21 1.21 2.52 -7.42
N ASN A 22 1.96 3.30 -8.21
CA ASN A 22 1.42 4.31 -9.12
C ASN A 22 0.48 3.70 -10.16
N ILE A 23 0.85 2.57 -10.79
CA ILE A 23 0.00 1.86 -11.76
C ILE A 23 -1.30 1.38 -11.11
N LEU A 24 -1.24 0.93 -9.86
CA LEU A 24 -2.39 0.49 -9.08
C LEU A 24 -3.16 1.66 -8.43
N GLY A 25 -2.78 2.91 -8.73
CA GLY A 25 -3.46 4.12 -8.24
C GLY A 25 -3.17 4.47 -6.78
N MET A 26 -2.10 3.94 -6.20
CA MET A 26 -1.66 4.19 -4.82
C MET A 26 -0.40 5.06 -4.84
N ASN A 27 -0.56 6.34 -4.51
CA ASN A 27 0.55 7.28 -4.45
C ASN A 27 0.87 7.69 -3.00
N THR A 28 -0.08 7.49 -2.09
CA THR A 28 0.05 7.88 -0.69
C THR A 28 -0.25 6.73 0.27
N LEU A 29 0.23 6.86 1.51
CA LEU A 29 -0.15 5.99 2.62
C LEU A 29 -1.67 5.99 2.86
N GLU A 30 -2.36 7.11 2.64
CA GLU A 30 -3.81 7.17 2.74
C GLU A 30 -4.51 6.30 1.68
N ASP A 31 -4.03 6.33 0.44
CA ASP A 31 -4.59 5.51 -0.65
C ASP A 31 -4.49 4.02 -0.30
N ILE A 32 -3.32 3.58 0.20
CA ILE A 32 -3.11 2.20 0.67
C ILE A 32 -4.11 1.85 1.76
N MET A 33 -4.22 2.68 2.80
CA MET A 33 -5.07 2.36 3.95
C MET A 33 -6.56 2.30 3.57
N ASN A 34 -6.97 3.01 2.52
CA ASN A 34 -8.35 3.06 2.05
C ASN A 34 -8.65 2.15 0.84
N VAL A 35 -7.65 1.46 0.29
CA VAL A 35 -7.84 0.63 -0.91
C VAL A 35 -8.85 -0.50 -0.71
N ASN A 36 -9.67 -0.78 -1.71
CA ASN A 36 -10.51 -1.98 -1.69
C ASN A 36 -9.65 -3.19 -2.07
N LEU A 37 -9.15 -3.92 -1.06
CA LEU A 37 -8.22 -5.03 -1.26
C LEU A 37 -8.80 -6.17 -2.13
N PRO A 38 -10.07 -6.60 -1.96
CA PRO A 38 -10.71 -7.54 -2.89
C PRO A 38 -10.70 -7.11 -4.36
N GLU A 39 -10.94 -5.83 -4.66
CA GLU A 39 -10.90 -5.31 -6.03
C GLU A 39 -9.45 -5.18 -6.52
N LEU A 40 -8.54 -4.70 -5.66
CA LEU A 40 -7.12 -4.59 -5.98
C LEU A 40 -6.51 -5.93 -6.41
N ARG A 41 -6.88 -7.03 -5.73
CA ARG A 41 -6.41 -8.39 -6.06
C ARG A 41 -6.86 -8.88 -7.43
N LYS A 42 -7.88 -8.26 -8.04
CA LYS A 42 -8.34 -8.58 -9.39
C LYS A 42 -7.60 -7.78 -10.47
N ASP A 43 -6.86 -6.74 -10.11
CA ASP A 43 -6.10 -5.94 -11.06
C ASP A 43 -4.96 -6.76 -11.68
N LYS A 44 -4.79 -6.70 -13.00
CA LYS A 44 -3.76 -7.46 -13.73
C LYS A 44 -2.33 -7.07 -13.34
N ASN A 45 -2.14 -5.88 -12.78
CA ASN A 45 -0.85 -5.38 -12.34
C ASN A 45 -0.56 -5.75 -10.88
N PHE A 46 -1.56 -6.24 -10.14
CA PHE A 46 -1.39 -6.74 -8.79
C PHE A 46 -0.51 -7.99 -8.82
N ASN A 47 0.43 -8.07 -7.87
CA ASN A 47 1.21 -9.28 -7.65
C ASN A 47 1.50 -9.45 -6.16
N TYR A 48 1.78 -10.69 -5.77
CA TYR A 48 2.00 -11.04 -4.36
C TYR A 48 3.36 -10.58 -3.81
N ILE A 49 4.35 -10.32 -4.66
CA ILE A 49 5.67 -9.81 -4.23
C ILE A 49 5.50 -8.36 -3.74
N TRP A 50 4.93 -7.50 -4.58
CA TRP A 50 4.57 -6.13 -4.24
C TRP A 50 3.65 -6.07 -3.02
N TYR A 51 2.68 -6.97 -2.92
CA TYR A 51 1.81 -7.02 -1.75
C TYR A 51 2.57 -7.41 -0.47
N SER A 52 3.53 -8.33 -0.55
CA SER A 52 4.40 -8.65 0.58
C SER A 52 5.23 -7.44 1.01
N ASP A 53 5.82 -6.72 0.05
CA ASP A 53 6.59 -5.50 0.33
C ASP A 53 5.73 -4.41 0.96
N LEU A 54 4.48 -4.29 0.52
CA LEU A 54 3.49 -3.38 1.12
C LEU A 54 3.24 -3.72 2.59
N LEU A 55 3.04 -4.99 2.92
CA LEU A 55 2.79 -5.41 4.30
C LEU A 55 4.01 -5.13 5.19
N LEU A 56 5.23 -5.38 4.69
CA LEU A 56 6.47 -5.05 5.41
C LEU A 56 6.62 -3.54 5.63
N LEU A 57 6.25 -2.72 4.65
CA LEU A 57 6.23 -1.27 4.79
C LEU A 57 5.26 -0.82 5.88
N LEU A 58 4.05 -1.39 5.89
CA LEU A 58 3.04 -1.07 6.89
C LEU A 58 3.46 -1.55 8.29
N GLU A 59 4.13 -2.70 8.39
CA GLU A 59 4.69 -3.19 9.65
C GLU A 59 5.75 -2.23 10.21
N ARG A 60 6.71 -1.81 9.37
CA ARG A 60 7.74 -0.83 9.75
C ARG A 60 7.16 0.52 10.14
N ALA A 61 6.03 0.90 9.57
CA ALA A 61 5.30 2.13 9.91
C ALA A 61 4.36 1.98 11.13
N GLY A 62 4.19 0.76 11.68
CA GLY A 62 3.25 0.49 12.76
C GLY A 62 1.77 0.56 12.34
N LEU A 63 1.49 0.41 11.05
CA LEU A 63 0.15 0.54 10.44
C LEU A 63 -0.47 -0.78 10.00
N LEU A 64 0.28 -1.89 10.04
CA LEU A 64 -0.17 -3.20 9.57
C LEU A 64 -1.46 -3.66 10.29
N ASP A 65 -1.48 -3.63 11.62
CA ASP A 65 -2.64 -4.02 12.42
C ASP A 65 -3.90 -3.22 12.05
N GLU A 66 -3.74 -1.92 11.80
CA GLU A 66 -4.85 -1.06 11.39
C GLU A 66 -5.31 -1.39 9.98
N PHE A 67 -4.38 -1.64 9.07
CA PHE A 67 -4.68 -2.04 7.70
C PHE A 67 -5.49 -3.33 7.70
N GLU A 68 -5.04 -4.38 8.40
CA GLU A 68 -5.73 -5.67 8.48
C GLU A 68 -7.14 -5.54 9.05
N LYS A 69 -7.32 -4.76 10.13
CA LYS A 69 -8.64 -4.48 10.71
C LYS A 69 -9.60 -3.80 9.74
N ARG A 70 -9.10 -3.00 8.79
CA ARG A 70 -9.92 -2.34 7.76
C ARG A 70 -10.25 -3.26 6.58
N LYS A 71 -9.52 -4.38 6.41
CA LYS A 71 -9.71 -5.32 5.28
C LYS A 71 -10.42 -6.62 5.67
N LEU A 72 -10.53 -6.91 6.96
CA LEU A 72 -11.43 -7.93 7.53
C LEU A 72 -12.88 -7.43 7.53
#